data_AF-A0A6P6FTR7-F1
#
_entry.id   AF-A0A6P6FTR7-F1
#
_cell.length_a   1.000
_cell.length_b   1.000
_cell.length_c   1.000
_cell.angle_alpha   90.00
_cell.angle_beta   90.00
_cell.angle_gamma   90.00
#
_symmetry.space_group_name_H-M   'P 1'
#
loop_
_entity.id
_entity.type
_entity.pdbx_description
1 polymer ?
#
loop_
_entity_poly.entity_id
_entity_poly.type
_entity_poly.pdbx_seq_one_letter_code
_entity_poly.pdbx_strand_id
1 'polypeptide(L)'
;MVFFIVANILLLCLFSFFRFSVDGIPIRKFKNLESIGVPFPKNQPMRIYSSLWNADDWATRGGLVKTDWSKAPFTASYRNFNAINACVWSSGASSCTSSRKSATPTRNAWLSQELDSSSEGRLKWVQKNYMIYNYCADAKRFPQGFPPECKLS
;
A
#
# COMPACT_ATOMS: atom_id res chain seq x y z
N MET A 1 -0.75 -28.67 -0.99
CA MET A 1 0.11 -27.86 -0.10
C MET A 1 -0.64 -26.58 0.19
N VAL A 2 -1.27 -26.48 1.36
CA VAL A 2 -2.00 -25.27 1.77
C VAL A 2 -0.97 -24.36 2.44
N PHE A 3 -0.59 -23.27 1.77
CA PHE A 3 0.18 -22.22 2.40
C PHE A 3 -0.77 -21.37 3.24
N PHE A 4 -0.71 -21.51 4.57
CA PHE A 4 -1.37 -20.59 5.48
C PHE A 4 -0.44 -19.39 5.71
N ILE A 5 -0.57 -18.36 4.89
CA ILE A 5 -0.01 -17.05 5.22
C ILE A 5 -1.10 -16.30 5.98
N VAL A 6 -0.98 -16.28 7.31
CA VAL A 6 -1.80 -15.42 8.15
C VAL A 6 -1.03 -14.12 8.33
N ALA A 7 -1.57 -13.03 7.80
CA ALA A 7 -0.95 -11.73 7.86
C ALA A 7 -2.00 -10.62 7.97
N ASN A 8 -1.74 -9.62 8.79
CA ASN A 8 -2.54 -8.41 8.88
C ASN A 8 -2.03 -7.39 7.85
N ILE A 9 -2.76 -7.25 6.74
CA ILE A 9 -2.41 -6.29 5.69
C ILE A 9 -3.13 -4.97 5.97
N LEU A 10 -2.35 -3.89 6.06
CA LEU A 10 -2.87 -2.54 6.28
C LEU A 10 -2.40 -1.59 5.17
N LEU A 11 -3.36 -0.89 4.57
CA LEU A 11 -3.12 0.28 3.73
C LEU A 11 -3.53 1.52 4.49
N LEU A 12 -2.59 2.44 4.71
CA LEU A 12 -2.83 3.76 5.25
C LEU A 12 -2.67 4.78 4.12
N CYS A 13 -3.75 5.48 3.75
CA CYS A 13 -3.72 6.53 2.74
C CYS A 13 -4.00 7.89 3.39
N LEU A 14 -2.98 8.75 3.41
CA LEU A 14 -3.04 10.12 3.92
C LEU A 14 -2.82 11.11 2.78
N PHE A 15 -3.12 12.39 3.03
CA PHE A 15 -2.89 13.45 2.04
C PHE A 15 -1.41 13.65 1.68
N SER A 16 -0.50 13.29 2.60
CA SER A 16 0.95 13.48 2.46
C SER A 16 1.70 12.22 2.02
N PHE A 17 1.17 11.02 2.25
CA PHE A 17 1.76 9.76 1.80
C PHE A 17 0.75 8.62 1.88
N PHE A 18 1.03 7.51 1.20
CA PHE A 18 0.42 6.23 1.53
C PHE A 18 1.47 5.20 1.94
N ARG A 19 1.06 4.22 2.75
CA ARG A 19 1.92 3.19 3.30
C ARG A 19 1.24 1.84 3.26
N PHE A 20 1.98 0.82 2.86
CA PHE A 20 1.60 -0.58 2.99
C PHE A 20 2.32 -1.21 4.18
N SER A 21 1.60 -2.06 4.91
CA SER A 21 2.16 -2.78 6.06
C SER A 21 1.65 -4.19 6.16
N VAL A 22 2.49 -5.04 6.73
CA VAL A 22 2.21 -6.43 7.05
C VAL A 22 2.54 -6.63 8.52
N ASP A 23 1.55 -7.02 9.31
CA ASP A 23 1.67 -7.20 10.77
C ASP A 23 2.27 -5.99 11.50
N GLY A 24 1.86 -4.79 11.06
CA GLY A 24 2.34 -3.51 11.60
C GLY A 24 3.73 -3.08 11.09
N ILE A 25 4.43 -3.92 10.34
CA ILE A 25 5.73 -3.60 9.75
C ILE A 25 5.51 -2.89 8.40
N PRO A 26 6.05 -1.67 8.21
CA PRO A 26 5.96 -0.98 6.93
C PRO A 26 6.81 -1.68 5.88
N ILE A 27 6.22 -1.97 4.72
CA ILE A 27 6.91 -2.62 3.59
C ILE A 27 7.12 -1.69 2.39
N ARG A 28 6.31 -0.62 2.30
CA ARG A 28 6.43 0.44 1.29
C ARG A 28 5.81 1.73 1.81
N LYS A 29 6.46 2.86 1.52
CA LYS A 29 5.94 4.22 1.70
C LYS A 29 6.01 4.92 0.35
N PHE A 30 4.99 5.68 -0.01
CA PHE A 30 4.99 6.53 -1.19
C PHE A 30 4.57 7.92 -0.77
N LYS A 31 5.48 8.89 -0.89
CA LYS A 31 5.25 10.28 -0.48
C LYS A 31 4.45 11.00 -1.56
N ASN A 32 3.62 11.94 -1.14
CA ASN A 32 3.03 12.92 -2.05
C ASN A 32 4.14 13.85 -2.55
N LEU A 33 4.40 13.76 -3.84
CA LEU A 33 5.43 14.52 -4.55
C LEU A 33 4.81 15.30 -5.72
N GLU A 34 3.55 15.73 -5.57
CA GLU A 34 2.86 16.59 -6.54
C GLU A 34 3.65 17.89 -6.82
N SER A 35 4.41 18.39 -5.84
CA SER A 35 5.27 19.57 -5.99
C SER A 35 6.39 19.42 -7.04
N ILE A 36 6.77 18.19 -7.37
CA ILE A 36 7.74 17.88 -8.43
C ILE A 36 7.08 17.17 -9.62
N GLY A 37 5.75 17.26 -9.73
CA GLY A 37 4.99 16.75 -10.87
C GLY A 37 4.63 15.26 -10.81
N VAL A 38 4.84 14.57 -9.68
CA VAL A 38 4.44 13.17 -9.53
C VAL A 38 2.96 13.10 -9.12
N PRO A 39 2.07 12.47 -9.90
CA PRO A 39 0.66 12.34 -9.54
C PRO A 39 0.48 11.57 -8.22
N PHE A 40 -0.47 12.02 -7.39
CA PHE A 40 -0.79 11.36 -6.11
C PHE A 40 -2.31 11.20 -5.95
N PRO A 41 -2.81 10.05 -5.46
CA PRO A 41 -4.24 9.79 -5.32
C PRO A 41 -4.83 10.53 -4.11
N LYS A 42 -4.98 11.85 -4.24
CA LYS A 42 -5.44 12.74 -3.17
C LYS A 42 -6.93 13.07 -3.23
N ASN A 43 -7.43 13.30 -4.45
CA ASN A 43 -8.72 13.96 -4.68
C ASN A 43 -9.79 13.01 -5.23
N GLN A 44 -9.45 11.73 -5.43
CA GLN A 44 -10.36 10.71 -5.95
C GLN A 44 -10.73 9.74 -4.82
N PRO A 45 -12.02 9.69 -4.40
CA PRO A 45 -12.47 8.71 -3.43
C PRO A 45 -12.22 7.28 -3.93
N MET A 46 -11.72 6.42 -3.04
CA MET A 46 -11.39 5.02 -3.38
C MET A 46 -12.38 4.04 -2.76
N ARG A 47 -12.50 2.87 -3.38
CA ARG A 47 -13.21 1.71 -2.85
C ARG A 47 -12.22 0.61 -2.54
N ILE A 48 -12.55 -0.22 -1.57
CA ILE A 48 -11.76 -1.41 -1.22
C ILE A 48 -12.33 -2.59 -2.00
N TYR A 49 -11.45 -3.35 -2.64
CA TYR A 49 -11.79 -4.55 -3.39
C TYR A 49 -10.93 -5.72 -2.91
N SER A 50 -11.46 -6.94 -3.00
CA SER A 50 -10.73 -8.18 -2.79
C SER A 50 -11.21 -9.20 -3.82
N SER A 51 -10.29 -9.94 -4.42
CA SER A 51 -10.60 -10.97 -5.42
C SER A 51 -9.57 -12.09 -5.39
N LEU A 52 -10.01 -13.29 -5.75
CA LEU A 52 -9.17 -14.44 -6.05
C LEU A 52 -9.43 -14.81 -7.51
N TRP A 53 -8.40 -14.76 -8.36
CA TRP A 53 -8.53 -14.95 -9.80
C TRP A 53 -7.25 -15.53 -10.41
N ASN A 54 -7.36 -16.14 -11.60
CA ASN A 54 -6.22 -16.74 -12.32
C ASN A 54 -5.45 -15.68 -13.12
N ALA A 55 -4.14 -15.61 -12.93
CA ALA A 55 -3.24 -14.65 -13.58
C ALA A 55 -1.99 -15.34 -14.18
N ASP A 56 -2.21 -16.45 -14.87
CA ASP A 56 -1.18 -17.33 -15.43
C ASP A 56 -0.12 -16.65 -16.31
N ASP A 57 -0.45 -15.53 -16.93
CA ASP A 57 0.46 -14.84 -17.85
C ASP A 57 1.60 -14.10 -17.14
N TRP A 58 1.50 -13.86 -15.83
CA TRP A 58 2.50 -13.06 -15.11
C TRP A 58 2.72 -13.42 -13.64
N ALA A 59 1.78 -14.07 -12.95
CA ALA A 59 1.81 -14.18 -11.48
C ALA A 59 2.99 -14.99 -10.93
N THR A 60 3.27 -16.17 -11.49
CA THR A 60 4.30 -17.08 -10.94
C THR A 60 5.49 -17.21 -11.87
N ARG A 61 6.68 -16.85 -11.38
CA ARG A 61 7.94 -16.81 -12.16
C ARG A 61 7.78 -16.03 -13.47
N GLY A 62 7.06 -14.90 -13.45
CA GLY A 62 6.81 -14.08 -14.65
C GLY A 62 5.95 -14.79 -15.70
N GLY A 63 5.08 -15.72 -15.30
CA GLY A 63 4.16 -16.45 -16.18
C GLY A 63 4.66 -17.80 -16.68
N LEU A 64 5.86 -18.23 -16.26
CA LEU A 64 6.45 -19.51 -16.63
C LEU A 64 5.80 -20.72 -15.94
N VAL A 65 5.16 -20.52 -14.79
CA VAL A 65 4.47 -21.58 -14.05
C VAL A 65 2.97 -21.31 -14.11
N LYS A 66 2.23 -22.24 -14.71
CA LYS A 66 0.78 -22.17 -14.91
C LYS A 66 0.03 -22.85 -13.76
N THR A 67 -1.22 -22.46 -13.58
CA THR A 67 -2.11 -23.00 -12.55
C THR A 67 -2.39 -24.48 -12.81
N ASP A 68 -2.06 -25.32 -11.83
CA ASP A 68 -2.46 -26.73 -11.83
C ASP A 68 -3.89 -26.86 -11.28
N TRP A 69 -4.87 -26.86 -12.18
CA TRP A 69 -6.29 -26.94 -11.84
C TRP A 69 -6.69 -28.26 -11.18
N SER A 70 -5.85 -29.31 -11.22
CA SER A 70 -6.09 -30.54 -10.43
C SER A 70 -5.99 -30.31 -8.93
N LYS A 71 -5.42 -29.17 -8.49
CA LYS A 71 -5.31 -28.76 -7.09
C LYS A 71 -6.48 -27.89 -6.61
N ALA A 72 -7.49 -27.66 -7.45
CA ALA A 72 -8.68 -26.92 -7.06
C ALA A 72 -9.48 -27.67 -5.96
N PRO A 73 -10.22 -26.94 -5.11
CA PRO A 73 -10.42 -25.49 -5.12
C PRO A 73 -9.26 -24.69 -4.51
N PHE A 74 -8.98 -23.52 -5.07
CA PHE A 74 -8.10 -22.52 -4.45
C PHE A 74 -8.94 -21.65 -3.52
N THR A 75 -8.56 -21.55 -2.25
CA THR A 75 -9.34 -20.85 -1.23
C THR A 75 -8.53 -19.75 -0.56
N ALA A 76 -9.04 -18.53 -0.59
CA ALA A 76 -8.55 -17.40 0.20
C ALA A 76 -9.59 -17.07 1.29
N SER A 77 -9.14 -16.93 2.53
CA SER A 77 -10.00 -16.60 3.67
C SER A 77 -9.64 -15.22 4.21
N TYR A 78 -10.65 -14.38 4.43
CA TYR A 78 -10.49 -13.03 4.96
C TYR A 78 -11.25 -12.91 6.27
N ARG A 79 -10.66 -12.24 7.26
CA ARG A 79 -11.28 -11.95 8.56
C ARG A 79 -10.85 -10.56 9.02
N ASN A 80 -11.50 -10.05 10.07
CA ASN A 80 -11.11 -8.80 10.72
C ASN A 80 -11.07 -7.59 9.77
N PHE A 81 -12.07 -7.46 8.89
CA PHE A 81 -12.19 -6.28 8.05
C PHE A 81 -12.44 -5.05 8.91
N ASN A 82 -11.45 -4.15 8.99
CA ASN A 82 -11.50 -2.96 9.83
C ASN A 82 -11.32 -1.70 8.98
N ALA A 83 -12.42 -0.98 8.78
CA ALA A 83 -12.45 0.33 8.13
C ALA A 83 -12.97 1.43 9.08
N ILE A 84 -12.83 1.23 10.40
CA ILE A 84 -13.37 2.16 11.42
C ILE A 84 -12.66 3.53 11.34
N ASN A 85 -11.36 3.53 10.98
CA ASN A 85 -10.55 4.73 10.79
C ASN A 85 -10.42 5.07 9.29
N ALA A 86 -11.55 5.25 8.61
CA ALA A 86 -11.59 5.65 7.21
C ALA A 86 -12.45 6.90 7.01
N CYS A 87 -12.05 7.72 6.04
CA CYS A 87 -12.83 8.87 5.60
C CYS A 87 -13.84 8.42 4.54
N VAL A 88 -15.12 8.35 4.91
CA VAL A 88 -16.20 7.98 4.00
C VAL A 88 -16.59 9.20 3.18
N TRP A 89 -16.62 9.05 1.86
CA TRP A 89 -17.11 10.07 0.95
C TRP A 89 -18.58 9.84 0.62
N SER A 90 -19.45 10.79 0.96
CA SER A 90 -20.89 10.71 0.70
C SER A 90 -21.46 12.10 0.41
N SER A 91 -22.40 12.20 -0.53
CA SER A 91 -23.10 13.46 -0.85
C SER A 91 -22.16 14.64 -1.15
N GLY A 92 -21.03 14.37 -1.82
CA GLY A 92 -20.06 15.41 -2.20
C GLY A 92 -19.10 15.87 -1.10
N ALA A 93 -19.14 15.25 0.10
CA ALA A 93 -18.28 15.61 1.22
C ALA A 93 -17.62 14.38 1.87
N SER A 94 -16.45 14.62 2.50
CA SER A 94 -15.74 13.63 3.32
C SER A 94 -16.23 13.65 4.77
N SER A 95 -16.34 12.49 5.39
CA SER A 95 -16.59 12.37 6.83
C SER A 95 -15.41 12.83 7.70
N CYS A 96 -14.22 12.94 7.11
CA CYS A 96 -13.05 13.47 7.80
C CYS A 96 -13.02 15.00 7.70
N THR A 97 -13.13 15.66 8.84
CA THR A 97 -12.86 17.09 8.96
C THR A 97 -11.35 17.32 8.99
N SER A 98 -10.83 18.18 8.11
CA SER A 98 -9.47 18.71 8.23
C SER A 98 -9.43 19.57 9.48
N SER A 99 -8.91 19.01 10.57
CA SER A 99 -8.83 19.68 11.86
C SER A 99 -7.96 20.94 11.75
N ARG A 100 -8.58 22.10 11.53
CA ARG A 100 -7.98 23.38 11.93
C ARG A 100 -7.88 23.36 13.45
N LYS A 101 -6.63 23.36 13.93
CA LYS A 101 -6.17 23.67 15.30
C LYS A 101 -7.31 23.81 16.32
N SER A 102 -7.75 22.72 16.92
CA SER A 102 -8.62 22.73 18.09
C SER A 102 -8.01 21.83 19.15
N ALA A 103 -7.93 22.34 20.39
CA ALA A 103 -7.21 21.76 21.52
C ALA A 103 -7.89 20.54 22.18
N THR A 104 -8.66 19.77 21.41
CA THR A 104 -9.28 18.51 21.84
C THR A 104 -8.64 17.35 21.07
N PRO A 105 -8.49 16.15 21.66
CA PRO A 105 -7.86 15.02 20.98
C PRO A 105 -8.75 14.64 19.79
N THR A 106 -8.36 15.08 18.61
CA THR A 106 -9.18 14.95 17.41
C THR A 106 -9.23 13.48 17.02
N ARG A 107 -10.43 12.98 16.70
CA ARG A 107 -10.71 11.61 16.20
C ARG A 107 -9.85 11.20 14.99
N ASN A 108 -9.15 12.16 14.39
CA ASN A 108 -8.42 12.07 13.14
C ASN A 108 -6.90 12.33 13.30
N ALA A 109 -6.33 12.29 14.50
CA ALA A 109 -4.88 12.52 14.71
C ALA A 109 -3.97 11.59 13.88
N TRP A 110 -4.48 10.40 13.54
CA TRP A 110 -3.82 9.46 12.63
C TRP A 110 -3.66 10.01 11.19
N LEU A 111 -4.46 11.00 10.77
CA LEU A 111 -4.39 11.60 9.43
C LEU A 111 -3.09 12.38 9.16
N SER A 112 -2.40 12.79 10.22
CA SER A 112 -1.13 13.51 10.17
C SER A 112 0.05 12.69 10.70
N GLN A 113 -0.16 11.41 10.99
CA GLN A 113 0.89 10.58 11.58
C GLN A 113 1.91 10.18 10.51
N GLU A 114 3.14 10.67 10.66
CA GLU A 114 4.27 10.21 9.86
C GLU A 114 4.87 8.92 10.42
N LEU A 115 5.76 8.28 9.63
CA LEU A 115 6.56 7.18 10.15
C LEU A 115 7.57 7.71 11.15
N ASP A 116 7.64 7.10 12.33
CA ASP A 116 8.73 7.33 13.26
C ASP A 116 10.05 6.72 12.74
N SER A 117 11.17 7.13 13.33
CA SER A 117 12.50 6.67 12.94
C SER A 117 12.66 5.14 13.03
N SER A 118 12.00 4.50 13.99
CA SER A 118 11.99 3.05 14.15
C SER A 118 11.31 2.36 12.96
N SER A 119 10.15 2.86 12.55
CA SER A 119 9.37 2.37 11.42
C SER A 119 10.13 2.56 10.10
N GLU A 120 10.85 3.67 9.94
CA GLU A 120 11.71 3.87 8.78
C GLU A 120 12.89 2.89 8.76
N GLY A 121 13.49 2.61 9.92
CA GLY A 121 14.52 1.57 10.04
C GLY A 121 14.00 0.18 9.66
N ARG A 122 12.80 -0.18 10.13
CA ARG A 122 12.13 -1.44 9.77
C ARG A 122 11.81 -1.52 8.28
N LEU A 123 11.33 -0.43 7.67
CA LEU A 123 11.08 -0.36 6.23
C LEU A 123 12.36 -0.65 5.44
N LYS A 124 13.46 0.00 5.79
CA LYS A 124 14.77 -0.24 5.15
C LYS A 124 15.25 -1.67 5.34
N TRP A 125 15.06 -2.25 6.53
CA TRP A 125 15.41 -3.65 6.78
C TRP A 125 14.58 -4.61 5.93
N VAL A 126 13.27 -4.40 5.81
CA VAL A 126 12.41 -5.22 4.94
C VAL A 126 12.84 -5.08 3.48
N GLN A 127 13.08 -3.86 3.02
CA GLN A 127 13.55 -3.61 1.65
C GLN A 127 14.90 -4.29 1.38
N LYS A 128 15.83 -4.28 2.34
CA LYS A 128 17.14 -4.91 2.18
C LYS A 128 17.07 -6.44 2.14
N ASN A 129 16.21 -7.06 2.96
CA ASN A 129 16.23 -8.50 3.17
C ASN A 129 15.18 -9.27 2.35
N TYR A 130 14.07 -8.63 1.95
CA TYR A 130 12.93 -9.33 1.35
C TYR A 130 12.45 -8.75 0.00
N MET A 131 12.98 -7.60 -0.44
CA MET A 131 12.57 -7.01 -1.72
C MET A 131 13.26 -7.71 -2.89
N ILE A 132 12.48 -8.44 -3.68
CA ILE A 132 12.97 -9.15 -4.87
C ILE A 132 12.82 -8.36 -6.17
N TYR A 133 12.01 -7.29 -6.16
CA TYR A 133 11.80 -6.41 -7.31
C TYR A 133 11.55 -4.98 -6.83
N ASN A 134 12.18 -4.02 -7.51
CA ASN A 134 11.97 -2.59 -7.29
C ASN A 134 12.02 -1.85 -8.63
N TYR A 135 10.91 -1.22 -9.00
CA TYR A 135 10.83 -0.45 -10.25
C TYR A 135 11.80 0.75 -10.28
N CYS A 136 12.15 1.30 -9.12
CA CYS A 136 13.15 2.37 -9.01
C CYS A 136 14.58 1.92 -9.33
N ALA A 137 14.84 0.62 -9.36
CA ALA A 137 16.13 0.03 -9.71
C ALA A 137 16.09 -0.73 -11.05
N ASP A 138 14.95 -0.70 -11.76
CA ASP A 138 14.73 -1.44 -13.00
C ASP A 138 15.16 -0.60 -14.22
N ALA A 139 16.46 -0.63 -14.51
CA ALA A 139 17.03 0.10 -15.65
C ALA A 139 16.52 -0.40 -17.02
N LYS A 140 16.04 -1.66 -17.09
CA LYS A 140 15.48 -2.20 -18.34
C LYS A 140 14.12 -1.58 -18.64
N ARG A 141 13.29 -1.41 -17.61
CA ARG A 141 11.98 -0.75 -17.74
C ARG A 141 12.11 0.75 -17.94
N PHE A 142 13.11 1.39 -17.33
CA PHE A 142 13.33 2.84 -17.37
C PHE A 142 14.70 3.20 -17.97
N PRO A 143 14.94 2.94 -19.27
CA PRO A 143 16.23 3.20 -19.90
C PRO A 143 16.55 4.69 -20.03
N GLN A 144 15.53 5.56 -20.01
CA GLN A 144 15.65 7.02 -20.14
C GLN A 144 15.74 7.75 -18.79
N GLY A 145 15.91 7.00 -17.70
CA GLY A 145 15.98 7.55 -16.34
C GLY A 145 14.81 7.13 -15.47
N PHE A 146 15.09 7.01 -14.18
CA PHE A 146 14.13 6.53 -13.20
C PHE A 146 13.03 7.56 -12.88
N PRO A 147 11.85 7.09 -12.46
CA PRO A 147 10.77 7.96 -12.03
C PRO A 147 11.21 8.96 -10.95
N PRO A 148 10.74 10.23 -10.98
CA PRO A 148 11.23 11.30 -10.10
C PRO A 148 11.09 10.99 -8.61
N GLU A 149 10.04 10.25 -8.22
CA GLU A 149 9.79 9.87 -6.83
C GLU A 149 10.86 8.96 -6.24
N CYS A 150 11.59 8.23 -7.08
CA CYS A 150 12.60 7.26 -6.65
C CYS A 150 13.82 7.93 -6.00
N LYS A 151 14.09 9.21 -6.30
CA LYS A 151 15.22 9.96 -5.74
C LYS A 151 14.98 10.45 -4.30
N LEU A 152 13.72 10.51 -3.88
CA LEU A 152 13.28 11.05 -2.59
C LEU A 152 12.70 9.98 -1.66
N SER A 153 12.79 8.72 -2.10
CA SER A 153 12.28 7.51 -1.45
C SER A 153 13.30 6.88 -0.50
#